data_AF-A0A6J4VAH6-F1
#
_entry.id   AF-A0A6J4VAH6-F1
#
_cell.length_a   1.000
_cell.length_b   1.000
_cell.length_c   1.000
_cell.angle_alpha   90.00
_cell.angle_beta   90.00
_cell.angle_gamma   90.00
#
_symmetry.space_group_name_H-M   'P 1'
#
loop_
_entity.id
_entity.type
_entity.pdbx_description
1 polymer ?
#
loop_
_entity_poly.entity_id
_entity_poly.type
_entity_poly.pdbx_seq_one_letter_code
_entity_poly.pdbx_strand_id
1 'polypeptide(L)'
;MFWVYGPGQVPSTLSRRRGRSPVGSGAGRSSQGKSRPGEAGTRGHGLTRHLISFDDGATTFPEGDVPDAAEASRRVVHGAKDAGVWVFGGGVASQRASIVATDGTVADGPCPGTEAVIGGFSIVDVPSREEALEWAAKIAVACRCAQEVREIMHDPDS
;
A
#
# COMPACT_ATOMS: atom_id res chain seq x y z
N MET A 1 -4.86 -5.36 -10.99
CA MET A 1 -4.23 -4.36 -10.09
C MET A 1 -5.13 -3.15 -9.97
N PHE A 2 -6.12 -3.12 -9.07
CA PHE A 2 -6.98 -4.15 -8.43
C PHE A 2 -8.00 -3.44 -7.51
N TRP A 3 -7.82 -2.15 -7.19
CA TRP A 3 -8.68 -1.39 -6.28
C TRP A 3 -10.12 -1.14 -6.75
N VAL A 4 -10.42 -1.25 -8.05
CA VAL A 4 -11.77 -0.95 -8.60
C VAL A 4 -12.29 -2.06 -9.53
N TYR A 5 -11.58 -3.18 -9.58
CA TYR A 5 -12.00 -4.32 -10.39
C TYR A 5 -12.26 -5.49 -9.47
N GLY A 6 -13.51 -5.95 -9.45
CA GLY A 6 -13.84 -7.24 -8.84
C GLY A 6 -13.07 -8.39 -9.50
N PRO A 7 -13.02 -9.57 -8.88
CA PRO A 7 -12.42 -10.75 -9.51
C PRO A 7 -13.07 -11.01 -10.88
N GLY A 8 -12.28 -10.93 -11.96
CA GLY A 8 -12.73 -11.15 -13.35
C GLY A 8 -12.71 -9.91 -14.27
N GLN A 9 -12.45 -8.73 -13.72
CA GLN A 9 -12.57 -7.46 -14.46
C GLN A 9 -11.22 -6.86 -14.91
N VAL A 10 -10.11 -7.59 -14.75
CA VAL A 10 -8.78 -7.17 -15.22
C VAL A 10 -8.66 -7.30 -16.74
N PRO A 11 -8.41 -6.21 -17.50
CA PRO A 11 -8.17 -6.31 -18.94
C PRO A 11 -6.91 -7.14 -19.24
N SER A 12 -7.02 -8.04 -20.21
CA SER A 12 -5.99 -9.02 -20.60
C SER A 12 -4.66 -8.43 -21.12
N THR A 13 -4.60 -7.12 -21.34
CA THR A 13 -3.45 -6.41 -21.94
C THR A 13 -2.30 -6.15 -20.98
N LEU A 14 -2.47 -6.34 -19.66
CA LEU A 14 -1.43 -6.08 -18.65
C LEU A 14 -0.46 -7.27 -18.41
N SER A 15 -0.57 -8.37 -19.17
CA SER A 15 0.17 -9.62 -18.89
C SER A 15 1.63 -9.67 -19.37
N ARG A 16 2.13 -8.76 -20.22
CA ARG A 16 3.52 -8.91 -20.73
C ARG A 16 4.25 -7.60 -20.92
N ARG A 17 5.27 -7.38 -20.09
CA ARG A 17 6.62 -6.96 -20.53
C ARG A 17 7.66 -7.41 -19.49
N ARG A 18 8.13 -8.64 -19.65
CA ARG A 18 9.42 -9.09 -19.09
C ARG A 18 10.55 -8.32 -19.78
N GLY A 19 11.54 -7.93 -19.00
CA GLY A 19 12.50 -6.88 -19.32
C GLY A 19 13.53 -7.20 -20.40
N ARG A 20 14.32 -6.16 -20.70
CA ARG A 20 15.67 -6.25 -21.26
C ARG A 20 16.37 -4.89 -21.07
N SER A 21 17.28 -4.81 -20.10
CA SER A 21 18.28 -3.74 -20.01
C SER A 21 19.58 -4.21 -20.69
N PRO A 22 20.31 -3.35 -21.43
CA PRO A 22 21.66 -3.65 -21.87
C PRO A 22 22.72 -3.09 -20.90
N VAL A 23 23.75 -3.90 -20.66
CA VAL A 23 25.11 -3.60 -20.13
C VAL A 23 25.87 -2.77 -21.19
N GLY A 24 26.85 -1.88 -20.98
CA GLY A 24 27.69 -1.41 -19.87
C GLY A 24 29.06 -0.95 -20.44
N SER A 25 29.70 0.10 -19.87
CA SER A 25 31.13 0.51 -19.99
C SER A 25 31.31 1.88 -19.31
N GLY A 26 32.36 2.23 -18.54
CA GLY A 26 33.56 1.56 -18.06
C GLY A 26 34.40 2.52 -17.17
N ALA A 27 35.28 1.92 -16.35
CA ALA A 27 36.57 2.39 -15.83
C ALA A 27 36.72 3.71 -15.00
N GLY A 28 37.34 3.60 -13.81
CA GLY A 28 37.99 4.76 -13.18
C GLY A 28 38.43 4.67 -11.70
N ARG A 29 39.48 3.89 -11.41
CA ARG A 29 40.56 4.08 -10.38
C ARG A 29 40.27 4.30 -8.88
N SER A 30 41.14 3.64 -8.11
CA SER A 30 41.31 3.57 -6.66
C SER A 30 42.07 4.75 -6.02
N SER A 31 41.76 5.07 -4.75
CA SER A 31 42.78 5.41 -3.73
C SER A 31 42.23 5.28 -2.29
N GLN A 32 42.94 4.49 -1.49
CA GLN A 32 42.80 4.29 -0.03
C GLN A 32 42.95 5.59 0.78
N GLY A 33 42.28 5.67 1.94
CA GLY A 33 42.69 6.61 3.00
C GLY A 33 41.77 6.77 4.21
N LYS A 34 42.06 6.01 5.28
CA LYS A 34 41.86 6.32 6.71
C LYS A 34 40.45 6.38 7.32
N SER A 35 40.20 5.41 8.19
CA SER A 35 39.20 5.39 9.25
C SER A 35 39.39 6.55 10.26
N ARG A 36 38.28 7.16 10.69
CA ARG A 36 38.18 7.84 11.99
C ARG A 36 36.88 7.40 12.68
N PRO A 37 36.89 7.27 14.03
CA PRO A 37 35.80 6.67 14.78
C PRO A 37 34.79 7.71 15.27
N GLY A 38 33.54 7.28 15.39
CA GLY A 38 32.53 7.90 16.26
C GLY A 38 31.71 9.01 15.63
N GLU A 39 30.61 8.66 14.97
CA GLU A 39 29.39 9.45 15.06
C GLU A 39 28.25 8.54 15.51
N ALA A 40 27.56 9.03 16.52
CA ALA A 40 26.55 8.35 17.30
C ALA A 40 25.40 7.89 16.42
N GLY A 41 24.81 6.76 16.77
CA GLY A 41 23.61 6.24 16.12
C GLY A 41 22.53 7.31 16.04
N THR A 42 22.21 7.72 14.82
CA THR A 42 20.97 8.40 14.51
C THR A 42 19.87 7.38 14.76
N ARG A 43 19.16 7.54 15.87
CA ARG A 43 17.97 6.73 16.17
C ARG A 43 17.05 6.79 14.95
N GLY A 44 16.58 5.63 14.49
CA GLY A 44 15.53 5.54 13.47
C GLY A 44 14.19 6.05 14.00
N HIS A 45 14.09 7.36 14.26
CA HIS A 45 12.89 8.04 14.72
C HIS A 45 12.65 9.22 13.79
N GLY A 46 11.98 8.96 12.66
CA GLY A 46 11.69 10.02 11.70
C GLY A 46 10.40 9.81 10.91
N LEU A 47 9.97 8.55 10.74
CA LEU A 47 8.74 8.22 10.02
C LEU A 47 7.88 7.29 10.88
N THR A 48 6.57 7.50 10.75
CA THR A 48 5.50 6.74 11.39
C THR A 48 4.71 6.02 10.30
N ARG A 49 4.43 4.73 10.52
CA ARG A 49 3.74 3.90 9.54
C ARG A 49 2.24 3.97 9.75
N HIS A 50 1.48 4.20 8.69
CA HIS A 50 0.04 4.37 8.76
C HIS A 50 -0.69 3.45 7.78
N LEU A 51 -1.74 2.79 8.26
CA LEU A 51 -2.76 2.08 7.48
C LEU A 51 -3.88 3.06 7.12
N ILE A 52 -4.19 3.17 5.83
CA ILE A 52 -5.32 3.91 5.29
C ILE A 52 -6.23 2.90 4.60
N SER A 53 -7.44 2.66 5.11
CA SER A 53 -8.33 1.59 4.63
C SER A 53 -9.78 2.02 4.46
N PHE A 54 -10.53 1.25 3.69
CA PHE A 54 -12.00 1.33 3.62
C PHE A 54 -12.62 -0.06 3.67
N ASP A 55 -13.87 -0.12 4.11
CA ASP A 55 -14.63 -1.37 4.22
C ASP A 55 -15.16 -1.84 2.86
N ASP A 56 -15.24 -3.14 2.68
CA ASP A 56 -15.86 -3.74 1.50
C ASP A 56 -17.30 -3.25 1.34
N GLY A 57 -17.69 -2.92 0.11
CA GLY A 57 -18.97 -2.28 -0.19
C GLY A 57 -19.09 -0.79 0.14
N ALA A 58 -18.10 -0.16 0.80
CA ALA A 58 -18.13 1.29 1.06
C ALA A 58 -17.99 2.16 -0.20
N THR A 59 -17.52 1.58 -1.30
CA THR A 59 -17.40 2.26 -2.58
C THR A 59 -18.76 2.35 -3.27
N THR A 60 -19.30 3.56 -3.38
CA THR A 60 -20.54 3.80 -4.13
C THR A 60 -20.20 4.36 -5.51
N PHE A 61 -19.92 3.48 -6.47
CA PHE A 61 -19.73 3.88 -7.87
C PHE A 61 -20.98 3.55 -8.69
N PRO A 62 -21.53 4.49 -9.48
CA PRO A 62 -22.25 4.12 -10.68
C PRO A 62 -21.33 3.25 -11.55
N GLU A 63 -21.81 2.15 -12.14
CA GLU A 63 -20.96 1.20 -12.88
C GLU A 63 -20.09 1.85 -13.98
N GLY A 64 -20.52 3.00 -14.53
CA GLY A 64 -19.79 3.77 -15.54
C GLY A 64 -18.55 4.54 -15.04
N ASP A 65 -18.42 4.78 -13.73
CA ASP A 65 -17.40 5.67 -13.15
C ASP A 65 -16.15 4.91 -12.62
N VAL A 66 -16.23 3.58 -12.63
CA VAL A 66 -15.17 2.68 -12.14
C VAL A 66 -13.81 2.94 -12.82
N PRO A 67 -13.71 3.13 -14.15
CA PRO A 67 -12.42 3.41 -14.79
C PRO A 67 -11.79 4.72 -14.32
N ASP A 68 -12.59 5.77 -14.16
CA ASP A 68 -12.13 7.10 -13.76
C ASP A 68 -11.64 7.10 -12.31
N ALA A 69 -12.38 6.45 -11.41
CA ALA A 69 -11.94 6.24 -10.04
C ALA A 69 -10.63 5.43 -9.99
N ALA A 70 -10.51 4.40 -10.83
CA ALA A 70 -9.29 3.60 -10.90
C ALA A 70 -8.09 4.41 -11.40
N GLU A 71 -8.29 5.30 -12.37
CA GLU A 71 -7.25 6.21 -12.82
C GLU A 71 -6.88 7.23 -11.75
N ALA A 72 -7.86 7.86 -11.10
CA ALA A 72 -7.64 8.82 -10.03
C ALA A 72 -6.82 8.20 -8.88
N SER A 73 -7.18 7.01 -8.41
CA SER A 73 -6.44 6.33 -7.34
C SER A 73 -5.01 5.99 -7.77
N ARG A 74 -4.78 5.62 -9.04
CA ARG A 74 -3.42 5.40 -9.56
C ARG A 74 -2.58 6.67 -9.54
N ARG A 75 -3.16 7.82 -9.86
CA ARG A 75 -2.45 9.11 -9.79
C ARG A 75 -2.01 9.41 -8.35
N VAL A 76 -2.87 9.14 -7.36
CA VAL A 76 -2.51 9.30 -5.95
C VAL A 76 -1.38 8.34 -5.55
N VAL A 77 -1.46 7.07 -5.95
CA VAL A 77 -0.40 6.08 -5.67
C VAL A 77 0.93 6.47 -6.32
N HIS A 78 0.92 6.95 -7.56
CA HIS A 78 2.15 7.44 -8.19
C HIS A 78 2.71 8.65 -7.44
N GLY A 79 1.87 9.63 -7.07
CA GLY A 79 2.31 10.75 -6.25
C GLY A 79 2.92 10.33 -4.91
N ALA A 80 2.35 9.33 -4.23
CA ALA A 80 2.88 8.79 -2.98
C ALA A 80 4.23 8.07 -3.17
N LYS A 81 4.40 7.36 -4.29
CA LYS A 81 5.68 6.73 -4.66
C LYS A 81 6.75 7.76 -4.99
N ASP A 82 6.38 8.78 -5.76
CA ASP A 82 7.30 9.86 -6.15
C ASP A 82 7.74 10.69 -4.93
N ALA A 83 6.85 10.85 -3.95
CA ALA A 83 7.16 11.47 -2.66
C ALA A 83 7.98 10.55 -1.71
N GLY A 84 8.21 9.29 -2.06
CA GLY A 84 8.95 8.34 -1.25
C GLY A 84 8.21 7.82 0.00
N VAL A 85 6.90 8.07 0.11
CA VAL A 85 6.11 7.70 1.30
C VAL A 85 5.33 6.39 1.13
N TRP A 86 5.23 5.87 -0.09
CA TRP A 86 4.48 4.65 -0.38
C TRP A 86 5.22 3.39 0.07
N VAL A 87 4.60 2.60 0.96
CA VAL A 87 5.11 1.28 1.36
C VAL A 87 4.46 0.19 0.53
N PHE A 88 3.14 0.02 0.68
CA PHE A 88 2.38 -1.06 0.03
C PHE A 88 0.89 -0.72 -0.01
N GLY A 89 0.11 -1.41 -0.86
CA GLY A 89 -1.35 -1.25 -0.86
C GLY A 89 -2.03 -2.02 -1.99
N GLY A 90 -3.32 -2.31 -1.79
CA GLY A 90 -4.11 -3.15 -2.68
C GLY A 90 -5.58 -3.21 -2.30
N GLY A 91 -6.39 -3.66 -3.26
CA GLY A 91 -7.76 -4.13 -2.97
C GLY A 91 -7.72 -5.53 -2.38
N VAL A 92 -8.59 -5.79 -1.42
CA VAL A 92 -8.81 -7.11 -0.83
C VAL A 92 -10.00 -7.73 -1.55
N ALA A 93 -9.87 -8.98 -2.01
CA ALA A 93 -10.96 -9.63 -2.70
C ALA A 93 -12.10 -9.94 -1.72
N SER A 94 -13.34 -9.61 -2.09
CA SER A 94 -14.58 -9.93 -1.34
C SER A 94 -14.89 -11.43 -1.23
N GLN A 95 -13.91 -12.31 -1.46
CA GLN A 95 -14.06 -13.76 -1.34
C GLN A 95 -14.13 -14.18 0.13
N ARG A 96 -14.60 -15.41 0.39
CA ARG A 96 -14.58 -15.98 1.76
C ARG A 96 -13.15 -15.95 2.30
N ALA A 97 -12.96 -15.22 3.39
CA ALA A 97 -11.76 -15.32 4.19
C ALA A 97 -11.65 -16.74 4.77
N SER A 98 -10.45 -17.17 5.13
CA SER A 98 -10.24 -18.36 5.96
C SER A 98 -9.77 -17.91 7.33
N ILE A 99 -10.42 -18.40 8.38
CA ILE A 99 -10.02 -18.18 9.76
C ILE A 99 -9.23 -19.39 10.22
N VAL A 100 -8.00 -19.15 10.67
CA VAL A 100 -7.13 -20.20 11.23
C VAL A 100 -7.13 -20.03 12.74
N ALA A 101 -7.66 -21.01 13.46
CA ALA A 101 -7.69 -21.04 14.91
C ALA A 101 -6.31 -21.42 15.48
N THR A 102 -6.13 -21.23 16.80
CA THR A 102 -4.87 -21.49 17.49
C THR A 102 -4.47 -22.97 17.52
N ASP A 103 -5.43 -23.88 17.31
CA ASP A 103 -5.22 -25.32 17.17
C ASP A 103 -4.89 -25.74 15.73
N GLY A 104 -4.81 -24.77 14.79
CA GLY A 104 -4.57 -25.01 13.37
C GLY A 104 -5.82 -25.35 12.57
N THR A 105 -7.00 -25.39 13.19
CA THR A 105 -8.26 -25.61 12.46
C THR A 105 -8.55 -24.45 11.53
N VAL A 106 -8.90 -24.75 10.28
CA VAL A 106 -9.27 -23.77 9.26
C VAL A 106 -10.79 -23.79 9.07
N ALA A 107 -11.42 -22.64 9.23
CA ALA A 107 -12.84 -22.44 8.96
C ALA A 107 -13.04 -21.37 7.89
N ASP A 108 -14.14 -21.47 7.16
CA ASP A 108 -14.60 -20.38 6.30
C ASP A 108 -15.02 -19.19 7.18
N GLY A 109 -14.55 -18.01 6.81
CA GLY A 109 -14.92 -16.72 7.38
C GLY A 109 -15.99 -15.99 6.57
N PRO A 110 -16.38 -14.78 7.00
CA PRO A 110 -15.75 -13.97 8.05
C PRO A 110 -15.99 -14.51 9.46
N CYS A 111 -15.17 -14.08 10.42
CA CYS A 111 -15.34 -14.44 11.84
C CYS A 111 -16.78 -14.08 12.28
N PRO A 112 -17.48 -14.94 13.04
CA PRO A 112 -18.83 -14.63 13.50
C PRO A 112 -18.87 -13.25 14.18
N GLY A 113 -19.71 -12.33 13.67
CA GLY A 113 -19.87 -10.98 14.21
C GLY A 113 -19.00 -9.88 13.57
N THR A 114 -18.21 -10.17 12.54
CA THR A 114 -17.55 -9.12 11.75
C THR A 114 -18.45 -8.62 10.62
N GLU A 115 -19.11 -7.48 10.83
CA GLU A 115 -19.95 -6.80 9.81
C GLU A 115 -19.12 -5.95 8.83
N ALA A 116 -17.89 -5.58 9.19
CA ALA A 116 -16.98 -4.80 8.37
C ALA A 116 -15.68 -5.57 8.10
N VAL A 117 -15.41 -5.84 6.82
CA VAL A 117 -14.14 -6.41 6.34
C VAL A 117 -13.47 -5.39 5.44
N ILE A 118 -12.14 -5.29 5.48
CA ILE A 118 -11.40 -4.33 4.64
C ILE A 118 -11.59 -4.71 3.17
N GLY A 119 -12.07 -3.77 2.35
CA GLY A 119 -12.17 -3.90 0.88
C GLY A 119 -10.93 -3.39 0.15
N GLY A 120 -10.17 -2.47 0.78
CA GLY A 120 -8.90 -2.00 0.25
C GLY A 120 -8.10 -1.20 1.27
N PHE A 121 -6.78 -1.18 1.10
CA PHE A 121 -5.89 -0.47 2.01
C PHE A 121 -4.57 0.00 1.37
N SER A 122 -4.03 1.09 1.89
CA SER A 122 -2.68 1.60 1.62
C SER A 122 -1.88 1.69 2.92
N ILE A 123 -0.58 1.48 2.83
CA ILE A 123 0.39 1.66 3.91
C ILE A 123 1.38 2.73 3.45
N VAL A 124 1.54 3.76 4.27
CA VAL A 124 2.47 4.87 4.02
C VAL A 124 3.39 5.09 5.23
N ASP A 125 4.63 5.49 4.96
CA ASP A 125 5.58 5.93 5.98
C ASP A 125 5.73 7.46 5.85
N VAL A 126 5.31 8.19 6.88
CA VAL A 126 5.27 9.67 6.88
C VAL A 126 5.79 10.26 8.20
N PRO A 127 6.32 11.49 8.20
CA PRO A 127 6.84 12.14 9.40
C PRO A 127 5.81 12.37 10.53
N SER A 128 4.53 12.48 10.19
CA SER A 128 3.47 12.73 11.18
C SER A 128 2.11 12.15 10.77
N ARG A 129 1.20 12.08 11.75
CA ARG A 129 -0.20 11.69 11.53
C ARG A 129 -0.94 12.67 10.61
N GLU A 130 -0.62 13.96 10.68
CA GLU A 130 -1.22 14.98 9.83
C GLU A 130 -0.91 14.72 8.35
N GLU A 131 0.35 14.37 8.02
CA GLU A 131 0.70 13.98 6.66
C GLU A 131 -0.01 12.70 6.22
N ALA A 132 -0.20 11.73 7.12
CA ALA A 132 -1.00 10.54 6.82
C ALA A 132 -2.45 10.91 6.46
N LEU A 133 -3.05 11.84 7.20
CA LEU A 133 -4.40 12.34 6.94
C LEU A 133 -4.50 13.08 5.60
N GLU A 134 -3.47 13.80 5.19
CA GLU A 134 -3.42 14.44 3.87
C GLU A 134 -3.40 13.42 2.72
N TRP A 135 -2.61 12.35 2.85
CA TRP A 135 -2.63 11.25 1.91
C TRP A 135 -3.97 10.52 1.91
N ALA A 136 -4.56 10.29 3.08
CA ALA A 136 -5.87 9.68 3.22
C ALA A 136 -6.97 10.52 2.57
N ALA A 137 -6.91 11.86 2.67
CA ALA A 137 -7.86 12.75 2.01
C ALA A 137 -7.78 12.64 0.47
N LYS A 138 -6.56 12.59 -0.09
CA LYS A 138 -6.37 12.36 -1.54
C LYS A 138 -6.95 11.02 -1.97
N ILE A 139 -6.72 9.96 -1.19
CA ILE A 139 -7.26 8.62 -1.44
C ILE A 139 -8.79 8.63 -1.32
N ALA A 140 -9.36 9.30 -0.31
CA ALA A 140 -10.80 9.39 -0.09
C ALA A 140 -11.52 10.00 -1.30
N VAL A 141 -10.97 11.08 -1.85
CA VAL A 141 -11.51 11.72 -3.06
C VAL A 141 -11.40 10.78 -4.27
N ALA A 142 -10.25 10.13 -4.45
CA ALA A 142 -10.01 9.25 -5.60
C ALA A 142 -10.90 7.99 -5.57
N CYS A 143 -11.01 7.35 -4.40
CA CYS A 143 -11.83 6.16 -4.18
C CYS A 143 -13.31 6.49 -3.91
N ARG A 144 -13.67 7.77 -3.76
CA ARG A 144 -15.03 8.25 -3.50
C ARG A 144 -15.71 7.60 -2.28
N CYS A 145 -14.91 7.27 -1.27
CA CYS A 145 -15.37 6.70 -0.01
C CYS A 145 -14.52 7.20 1.16
N ALA A 146 -15.11 7.23 2.35
CA ALA A 146 -14.39 7.58 3.56
C ALA A 146 -13.23 6.61 3.81
N GLN A 147 -12.11 7.12 4.32
CA GLN A 147 -10.94 6.33 4.67
C GLN A 147 -10.76 6.35 6.18
N GLU A 148 -10.56 5.19 6.76
CA GLU A 148 -10.06 5.04 8.12
C GLU A 148 -8.53 5.15 8.11
N VAL A 149 -7.97 5.86 9.11
CA VAL A 149 -6.53 6.04 9.25
C VAL A 149 -6.08 5.57 10.62
N ARG A 150 -5.20 4.58 10.66
CA ARG A 150 -4.61 4.02 11.89
C ARG A 150 -3.10 4.00 11.80
N GLU A 151 -2.43 4.29 12.91
CA GLU A 151 -0.99 4.06 13.03
C GLU A 151 -0.70 2.56 13.18
N ILE A 152 0.32 2.08 12.47
CA ILE A 152 0.87 0.73 12.64
C ILE A 152 2.04 0.84 13.62
N MET A 153 1.94 0.14 14.74
CA MET A 153 3.01 0.10 15.74
C MET A 153 4.29 -0.46 15.12
N HIS A 154 5.42 0.16 15.44
CA HIS A 154 6.72 -0.30 15.00
C HIS A 154 7.11 -1.58 15.74
N ASP A 155 7.35 -2.65 14.97
CA ASP A 155 8.09 -3.81 15.43
C ASP A 155 9.59 -3.61 15.12
N PRO A 156 10.48 -3.60 16.12
CA PRO A 156 11.91 -3.37 15.92
C PRO A 156 12.62 -4.46 15.10
N ASP A 157 12.04 -5.64 14.95
CA ASP A 157 12.64 -6.78 14.23
C ASP A 157 12.16 -6.91 12.76
N SER A 158 11.34 -5.96 12.29
CA SER A 158 10.74 -5.92 10.93
C SER A 158 11.54 -5.13 9.89
#